data_AF-A0A5C2RQ60-F1
#
_entry.id   AF-A0A5C2RQ60-F1
#
_cell.length_a   1.000
_cell.length_b   1.000
_cell.length_c   1.000
_cell.angle_alpha   90.00
_cell.angle_beta   90.00
_cell.angle_gamma   90.00
#
_symmetry.space_group_name_H-M   'P 1'
#
loop_
_entity.id
_entity.type
_entity.pdbx_description
1 polymer ?
#
loop_
_entity_poly.entity_id
_entity_poly.type
_entity_poly.pdbx_seq_one_letter_code
_entity_poly.pdbx_strand_id
1 'polypeptide(L)'
;SREVKERAYALILAGFDTQDIAFVLGVSDRSIRRWMAHVKRHGDVEAGSSLRGLGRRRVLSTAVLEEVRDLVRSSPSVYLDEIVSWLAVYHGQQISVATIHRNLVSLGITYKKLRRTAAQRDEITRAQWLADISSRFVAQQL
;
A
#
# COMPACT_ATOMS: atom_id res chain seq x y z
N SER A 1 -13.66 25.14 3.52
CA SER A 1 -13.15 25.43 4.87
C SER A 1 -14.15 24.96 5.91
N ARG A 2 -13.70 24.58 7.11
CA ARG A 2 -14.58 24.19 8.24
C ARG A 2 -15.47 25.36 8.68
N GLU A 3 -14.86 26.54 8.84
CA GLU A 3 -15.52 27.77 9.27
C GLU A 3 -16.74 28.15 8.41
N VAL A 4 -16.60 28.07 7.07
CA VAL A 4 -17.70 28.37 6.13
C VAL A 4 -18.91 27.47 6.36
N LYS A 5 -18.68 26.19 6.67
CA LYS A 5 -19.76 25.24 6.90
C LYS A 5 -20.40 25.43 8.27
N GLU A 6 -19.61 25.75 9.30
CA GLU A 6 -20.12 26.08 10.64
C GLU A 6 -20.99 27.34 10.60
N ARG A 7 -20.55 28.36 9.83
CA ARG A 7 -21.31 29.59 9.63
C ARG A 7 -22.59 29.35 8.83
N ALA A 8 -22.54 28.49 7.80
CA ALA A 8 -23.74 28.05 7.08
C ALA A 8 -24.73 27.33 8.00
N TYR A 9 -24.23 26.45 8.87
CA TYR A 9 -25.06 25.72 9.83
C TYR A 9 -25.72 26.66 10.85
N ALA A 10 -24.97 27.62 11.40
CA ALA A 10 -25.49 28.62 12.34
C ALA A 10 -26.59 29.49 11.71
N LEU A 11 -26.40 29.92 10.45
CA LEU A 11 -27.41 30.70 9.73
C LEU A 11 -28.69 29.90 9.45
N ILE A 12 -28.57 28.61 9.14
CA ILE A 12 -29.75 27.75 9.00
C ILE A 12 -30.48 27.58 10.32
N LEU A 13 -29.77 27.40 11.44
CA LEU A 13 -30.39 27.33 12.77
C LEU A 13 -31.09 28.65 13.16
N ALA A 14 -30.57 29.78 12.70
CA ALA A 14 -31.20 31.09 12.85
C ALA A 14 -32.40 31.31 11.90
N GLY A 15 -32.71 30.36 11.00
CA GLY A 15 -33.88 30.38 10.14
C GLY A 15 -33.72 31.11 8.81
N PHE A 16 -32.48 31.41 8.38
CA PHE A 16 -32.23 32.03 7.08
C PHE A 16 -32.43 31.05 5.92
N ASP A 17 -32.87 31.57 4.77
CA ASP A 17 -33.07 30.79 3.56
C ASP A 17 -31.75 30.31 2.96
N THR A 18 -31.75 29.10 2.37
CA THR A 18 -30.52 28.51 1.84
C THR A 18 -29.97 29.26 0.62
N GLN A 19 -30.80 29.97 -0.13
CA GLN A 19 -30.36 30.81 -1.26
C GLN A 19 -29.60 32.05 -0.78
N ASP A 20 -30.10 32.71 0.26
CA ASP A 20 -29.43 33.87 0.86
C ASP A 20 -28.09 33.48 1.49
N ILE A 21 -28.07 32.36 2.20
CA ILE A 21 -26.84 31.82 2.79
C ILE A 21 -25.83 31.45 1.69
N ALA A 22 -26.30 30.83 0.60
CA ALA A 22 -25.47 30.50 -0.56
C ALA A 22 -24.83 31.76 -1.16
N PHE A 23 -25.63 32.81 -1.34
CA PHE A 23 -25.18 34.09 -1.85
C PHE A 23 -24.14 34.75 -0.94
N VAL A 24 -24.44 34.88 0.36
CA VAL A 24 -23.57 35.54 1.35
C VAL A 24 -22.24 34.79 1.54
N LEU A 25 -22.28 33.47 1.57
CA LEU A 25 -21.08 32.65 1.79
C LEU A 25 -20.32 32.32 0.49
N GLY A 26 -20.85 32.70 -0.67
CA GLY A 26 -20.23 32.43 -1.97
C GLY A 26 -20.17 30.93 -2.30
N VAL A 27 -21.16 30.15 -1.88
CA VAL A 27 -21.22 28.68 -2.07
C VAL A 27 -22.52 28.27 -2.73
N SER A 28 -22.54 27.11 -3.38
CA SER A 28 -23.78 26.62 -3.98
C SER A 28 -24.76 26.10 -2.92
N ASP A 29 -26.06 26.32 -3.13
CA ASP A 29 -27.14 25.73 -2.32
C ASP A 29 -26.99 24.19 -2.21
N ARG A 30 -26.56 23.53 -3.29
CA ARG A 30 -26.24 22.09 -3.28
C ARG A 30 -25.17 21.73 -2.23
N SER A 31 -24.16 22.57 -2.05
CA SER A 31 -23.10 22.36 -1.06
C SER A 31 -23.65 22.49 0.36
N ILE A 32 -24.48 23.51 0.61
CA ILE A 32 -25.17 23.72 1.89
C ILE A 32 -26.03 22.51 2.23
N ARG A 33 -26.91 22.09 1.32
CA ARG A 33 -27.78 20.91 1.51
C ARG A 33 -26.97 19.64 1.81
N ARG A 34 -25.84 19.45 1.11
CA ARG A 34 -24.94 18.31 1.36
C ARG A 34 -24.32 18.37 2.75
N TRP A 35 -23.92 19.54 3.23
CA TRP A 35 -23.39 19.72 4.59
C TRP A 35 -24.45 19.49 5.65
N MET A 36 -25.66 20.02 5.46
CA MET A 36 -26.78 19.77 6.39
C MET A 36 -27.15 18.29 6.47
N ALA A 37 -27.19 17.60 5.34
CA ALA A 37 -27.43 16.16 5.31
C ALA A 37 -26.29 15.38 5.98
N HIS A 38 -25.04 15.87 5.89
CA HIS A 38 -23.91 15.29 6.59
C HIS A 38 -24.04 15.47 8.11
N VAL A 39 -24.28 16.69 8.59
CA VAL A 39 -24.48 16.99 10.02
C VAL A 39 -25.64 16.18 10.58
N LYS A 40 -26.77 16.08 9.87
CA LYS A 40 -27.91 15.26 10.29
C LYS A 40 -27.57 13.77 10.43
N ARG A 41 -26.66 13.25 9.61
CA ARG A 41 -26.26 11.83 9.63
C ARG A 41 -25.14 11.53 10.64
N HIS A 42 -24.22 12.46 10.85
CA HIS A 42 -22.97 12.20 11.55
C HIS A 42 -22.74 13.09 12.78
N GLY A 43 -23.61 14.07 13.03
CA GLY A 43 -23.50 15.01 14.16
C GLY A 43 -22.41 16.07 14.02
N ASP A 44 -21.63 16.03 12.93
CA ASP A 44 -20.49 16.92 12.69
C ASP A 44 -20.55 17.54 11.29
N VAL A 45 -20.03 18.76 11.19
CA VAL A 45 -19.87 19.58 10.00
C VAL A 45 -18.64 19.12 9.18
N GLU A 46 -17.66 18.52 9.86
CA GLU A 46 -16.53 17.85 9.25
C GLU A 46 -16.84 16.37 8.97
N ALA A 47 -16.42 15.90 7.78
CA ALA A 47 -16.36 14.45 7.57
C ALA A 47 -15.19 13.94 8.41
N GLY A 48 -15.47 13.05 9.37
CA GLY A 48 -14.49 12.49 10.30
C GLY A 48 -13.14 12.26 9.61
N SER A 49 -12.11 12.91 10.16
CA SER A 49 -10.72 12.86 9.71
C SER A 49 -10.22 11.44 9.47
N SER A 50 -10.81 10.46 10.17
CA SER A 50 -10.46 9.04 10.15
C SER A 50 -10.48 8.36 8.78
N LEU A 51 -11.07 8.97 7.73
CA LEU A 51 -11.04 8.42 6.37
C LEU A 51 -10.34 9.33 5.35
N ARG A 52 -9.97 10.56 5.73
CA ARG A 52 -9.27 11.48 4.83
C ARG A 52 -7.80 11.07 4.73
N GLY A 53 -7.42 10.46 3.62
CA GLY A 53 -6.03 10.13 3.32
C GLY A 53 -5.64 8.67 3.55
N LEU A 54 -6.54 7.82 4.05
CA LEU A 54 -6.36 6.38 3.93
C LEU A 54 -6.61 5.99 2.48
N GLY A 55 -5.53 5.93 1.71
CA GLY A 55 -5.55 5.30 0.39
C GLY A 55 -6.07 3.87 0.45
N ARG A 56 -6.23 3.24 -0.71
CA ARG A 56 -6.69 1.84 -0.79
C ARG A 56 -5.85 0.95 0.13
N ARG A 57 -6.53 0.12 0.94
CA ARG A 57 -5.89 -0.83 1.86
C ARG A 57 -4.84 -1.65 1.11
N ARG A 58 -3.63 -1.77 1.69
CA ARG A 58 -2.56 -2.59 1.14
C ARG A 58 -3.00 -4.06 1.08
N VAL A 59 -2.60 -4.75 0.02
CA VAL A 59 -2.90 -6.18 -0.18
C VAL A 59 -2.17 -7.04 0.85
N LEU A 60 -0.94 -6.66 1.21
CA LEU A 60 -0.16 -7.34 2.25
C LEU A 60 -0.44 -6.68 3.61
N SER A 61 -0.69 -7.51 4.62
CA SER A 61 -0.72 -7.07 6.01
C SER A 61 0.68 -6.67 6.48
N THR A 62 0.76 -5.91 7.56
CA THR A 62 2.05 -5.52 8.16
C THR A 62 2.84 -6.74 8.65
N ALA A 63 2.17 -7.72 9.25
CA ALA A 63 2.81 -8.96 9.71
C ALA A 63 3.47 -9.74 8.56
N VAL A 64 2.76 -9.94 7.44
CA VAL A 64 3.31 -10.63 6.27
C VAL A 64 4.49 -9.86 5.67
N LEU A 65 4.46 -8.52 5.71
CA LEU A 65 5.60 -7.71 5.26
C LEU A 65 6.83 -7.85 6.15
N GLU A 66 6.66 -8.07 7.45
CA GLU A 66 7.76 -8.35 8.37
C GLU A 66 8.38 -9.72 8.09
N GLU A 67 7.56 -10.74 7.82
CA GLU A 67 8.06 -12.06 7.43
C GLU A 67 8.82 -12.02 6.10
N VAL A 68 8.31 -11.27 5.11
CA VAL A 68 9.03 -11.02 3.85
C VAL A 68 10.37 -10.32 4.11
N ARG A 69 10.40 -9.34 5.01
CA ARG A 69 11.65 -8.65 5.38
C ARG A 69 12.65 -9.64 5.97
N ASP A 70 12.21 -10.53 6.85
CA ASP A 70 13.07 -11.48 7.53
C ASP A 70 13.55 -12.59 6.58
N LEU A 71 12.71 -13.00 5.61
CA LEU A 71 13.10 -13.85 4.49
C LEU A 71 14.21 -13.23 3.64
N VAL A 72 14.07 -11.96 3.26
CA VAL A 72 15.09 -11.26 2.47
C VAL A 72 16.38 -11.05 3.27
N ARG A 73 16.31 -10.84 4.59
CA ARG A 73 17.49 -10.72 5.46
C ARG A 73 18.23 -12.04 5.64
N SER A 74 17.50 -13.14 5.81
CA SER A 74 18.09 -14.48 5.97
C SER A 74 18.62 -15.05 4.66
N SER A 75 18.03 -14.68 3.53
CA SER A 75 18.50 -15.06 2.19
C SER A 75 18.46 -13.88 1.22
N PRO A 76 19.50 -13.03 1.20
CA PRO A 76 19.57 -11.86 0.30
C PRO A 76 19.63 -12.19 -1.20
N SER A 77 19.80 -13.46 -1.56
CA SER A 77 19.81 -13.95 -2.93
C SER A 77 18.41 -14.32 -3.47
N VAL A 78 17.37 -14.26 -2.64
CA VAL A 78 16.01 -14.64 -3.04
C VAL A 78 15.49 -13.73 -4.17
N TYR A 79 14.89 -14.35 -5.18
CA TYR A 79 14.30 -13.65 -6.31
C TYR A 79 12.86 -13.21 -6.01
N LEU A 80 12.36 -12.22 -6.76
CA LEU A 80 11.04 -11.63 -6.48
C LEU A 80 9.89 -12.61 -6.75
N ASP A 81 10.04 -13.43 -7.77
CA ASP A 81 9.14 -14.53 -8.15
C ASP A 81 9.16 -15.68 -7.13
N GLU A 82 10.30 -15.95 -6.50
CA GLU A 82 10.38 -16.87 -5.36
C GLU A 82 9.62 -16.31 -4.15
N ILE A 83 9.74 -15.01 -3.84
CA ILE A 83 8.94 -14.39 -2.78
C ILE A 83 7.45 -14.44 -3.11
N VAL A 84 7.06 -14.21 -4.38
CA VAL A 84 5.66 -14.33 -4.82
C VAL A 84 5.15 -15.75 -4.64
N SER A 85 5.94 -16.76 -5.02
CA SER A 85 5.60 -18.17 -4.84
C SER A 85 5.46 -18.53 -3.36
N TRP A 86 6.39 -18.04 -2.53
CA TRP A 86 6.34 -18.21 -1.08
C TRP A 86 5.09 -17.57 -0.48
N LEU A 87 4.72 -16.35 -0.88
CA LEU A 87 3.48 -15.69 -0.44
C LEU A 87 2.22 -16.44 -0.88
N ALA A 88 2.22 -17.02 -2.07
CA ALA A 88 1.10 -17.82 -2.56
C ALA A 88 0.93 -19.12 -1.75
N VAL A 89 2.03 -19.79 -1.41
CA VAL A 89 2.03 -21.09 -0.70
C VAL A 89 1.74 -20.91 0.79
N TYR A 90 2.47 -20.01 1.47
CA TYR A 90 2.43 -19.90 2.93
C TYR A 90 1.38 -18.92 3.45
N HIS A 91 0.98 -17.93 2.64
CA HIS A 91 0.00 -16.91 3.04
C HIS A 91 -1.26 -16.88 2.17
N GLY A 92 -1.38 -17.77 1.18
CA GLY A 92 -2.52 -17.80 0.26
C GLY A 92 -2.67 -16.52 -0.58
N GLN A 93 -1.61 -15.70 -0.67
CA GLN A 93 -1.69 -14.34 -1.16
C GLN A 93 -1.05 -14.23 -2.54
N GLN A 94 -1.88 -14.37 -3.58
CA GLN A 94 -1.44 -14.19 -4.96
C GLN A 94 -1.26 -12.70 -5.28
N ILE A 95 -0.02 -12.28 -5.53
CA ILE A 95 0.31 -10.91 -5.91
C ILE A 95 1.27 -10.89 -7.09
N SER A 96 1.25 -9.78 -7.84
CA SER A 96 2.20 -9.58 -8.92
C SER A 96 3.62 -9.33 -8.40
N VAL A 97 4.63 -9.67 -9.22
CA VAL A 97 6.03 -9.31 -8.98
C VAL A 97 6.21 -7.79 -8.79
N ALA A 98 5.46 -6.98 -9.53
CA ALA A 98 5.49 -5.52 -9.39
C ALA A 98 4.91 -5.04 -8.03
N THR A 99 3.95 -5.79 -7.46
CA THR A 99 3.40 -5.50 -6.13
C THR A 99 4.44 -5.78 -5.06
N ILE A 100 5.12 -6.94 -5.09
CA ILE A 100 6.16 -7.24 -4.09
C ILE A 100 7.33 -6.27 -4.19
N HIS A 101 7.74 -5.91 -5.41
CA HIS A 101 8.80 -4.92 -5.64
C HIS A 101 8.47 -3.57 -4.98
N ARG A 102 7.26 -3.04 -5.21
CA ARG A 102 6.83 -1.78 -4.57
C ARG A 102 6.81 -1.86 -3.05
N ASN A 103 6.40 -3.00 -2.50
CA ASN A 103 6.41 -3.22 -1.05
C ASN A 103 7.84 -3.25 -0.50
N LEU A 104 8.77 -3.96 -1.13
CA LEU A 104 10.17 -3.99 -0.73
C LEU A 104 10.82 -2.59 -0.80
N VAL A 105 10.58 -1.84 -1.88
CA VAL A 105 11.03 -0.44 -1.98
C VAL A 105 10.46 0.41 -0.85
N SER A 106 9.18 0.25 -0.51
CA SER A 106 8.57 0.96 0.62
C SER A 106 9.14 0.59 1.99
N LEU A 107 9.77 -0.59 2.10
CA LEU A 107 10.51 -1.06 3.29
C LEU A 107 11.99 -0.63 3.27
N GLY A 108 12.43 0.14 2.27
CA GLY A 108 13.84 0.54 2.10
C GLY A 108 14.75 -0.55 1.56
N ILE A 109 14.19 -1.66 1.08
CA ILE A 109 14.94 -2.78 0.49
C ILE A 109 15.04 -2.55 -1.02
N THR A 110 16.18 -2.01 -1.45
CA THR A 110 16.45 -1.65 -2.86
C THR A 110 17.50 -2.52 -3.53
N TYR A 111 18.22 -3.38 -2.79
CA TYR A 111 19.33 -4.16 -3.32
C TYR A 111 18.87 -5.51 -3.87
N LYS A 112 18.81 -5.65 -5.20
CA LYS A 112 18.74 -6.95 -5.89
C LYS A 112 20.07 -7.15 -6.61
N LYS A 113 20.89 -8.13 -6.17
CA LYS A 113 22.11 -8.49 -6.92
C LYS A 113 21.69 -8.87 -8.35
N LEU A 114 22.04 -8.02 -9.31
CA LEU A 114 21.69 -8.19 -10.71
C LEU A 114 22.55 -9.33 -11.29
N ARG A 115 22.07 -10.57 -11.26
CA ARG A 115 22.57 -11.61 -12.15
C ARG A 115 21.72 -11.56 -13.41
N ARG A 116 22.32 -11.09 -14.51
CA ARG A 116 21.75 -11.20 -15.85
C ARG A 116 21.49 -12.69 -16.12
N THR A 117 20.23 -13.09 -16.21
CA THR A 117 19.87 -14.45 -16.61
C THR A 117 20.00 -14.50 -18.13
N ALA A 118 20.96 -15.27 -18.64
CA ALA A 118 21.04 -15.55 -20.07
C ALA A 118 19.77 -16.30 -20.49
N ALA A 119 19.16 -15.94 -21.62
CA ALA A 119 17.92 -16.59 -22.11
C ALA A 119 18.10 -18.10 -22.41
N GLN A 120 19.34 -18.59 -22.45
CA GLN A 120 19.73 -19.98 -22.68
C GLN A 120 19.89 -20.79 -21.39
N ARG A 121 19.46 -20.27 -20.23
CA ARG A 121 19.71 -20.92 -18.93
C ARG A 121 18.82 -22.16 -18.78
N ASP A 122 19.46 -23.31 -18.68
CA ASP A 122 18.83 -24.58 -18.32
C ASP A 122 19.02 -24.86 -16.82
N GLU A 123 17.90 -24.99 -16.11
CA GLU A 123 17.83 -25.23 -14.66
C GLU A 123 18.49 -26.57 -14.28
N ILE A 124 18.41 -27.57 -15.16
CA ILE A 124 18.98 -28.91 -14.93
C ILE A 124 20.51 -28.83 -14.97
N THR A 125 21.07 -28.22 -16.02
CA THR A 125 22.51 -27.99 -16.15
C THR A 125 23.07 -27.17 -14.98
N ARG A 126 22.29 -26.21 -14.47
CA ARG A 126 22.67 -25.40 -13.32
C ARG A 126 22.73 -26.22 -12.02
N ALA A 127 21.73 -27.06 -11.77
CA ALA A 127 21.69 -27.92 -10.60
C ALA A 127 22.88 -28.89 -10.59
N GLN A 128 23.22 -29.45 -11.76
CA GLN A 128 24.40 -30.30 -11.94
C GLN A 128 25.70 -29.55 -11.65
N TRP A 129 25.85 -28.31 -12.14
CA TRP A 129 27.03 -27.48 -11.88
C TRP A 129 27.19 -27.12 -10.39
N LEU A 130 26.09 -26.80 -9.69
CA LEU A 130 26.13 -26.51 -8.25
C LEU A 130 26.53 -27.75 -7.44
N ALA A 131 26.04 -28.93 -7.82
CA ALA A 131 26.45 -30.20 -7.21
C ALA A 131 27.95 -30.48 -7.44
N ASP A 132 28.46 -30.25 -8.66
CA ASP A 132 29.88 -30.44 -8.99
C ASP A 132 30.78 -29.47 -8.20
N ILE A 133 30.45 -28.17 -8.16
CA ILE A 133 31.21 -27.16 -7.40
C ILE A 133 31.20 -27.46 -5.90
N SER A 134 30.05 -27.79 -5.32
CA SER A 134 29.95 -28.10 -3.88
C SER A 134 30.71 -29.37 -3.50
N SER A 135 30.82 -30.34 -4.40
CA SER A 135 31.63 -31.54 -4.19
C SER A 135 33.14 -31.28 -4.28
N ARG A 136 33.56 -30.28 -5.07
CA ARG A 136 34.97 -29.97 -5.32
C ARG A 136 35.57 -28.94 -4.37
N PHE A 137 34.76 -28.06 -3.79
CA PHE A 137 35.23 -27.04 -2.85
C PHE A 137 34.86 -27.39 -1.42
N VAL A 138 35.81 -27.96 -0.67
CA VAL A 138 35.72 -28.13 0.79
C VAL A 138 36.04 -26.80 1.46
N ALA A 139 35.28 -26.44 2.50
CA ALA A 139 35.26 -25.15 3.20
C ALA A 139 36.59 -24.68 3.86
N GLN A 140 37.71 -25.34 3.59
CA GLN A 140 39.03 -25.06 4.18
C GLN A 140 39.87 -24.02 3.42
N GLN A 141 39.31 -23.29 2.45
CA GLN A 141 40.03 -22.27 1.67
C GLN A 141 39.41 -20.86 1.76
N LEU A 142 38.68 -20.55 2.84
CA LEU A 142 38.31 -19.17 3.19
C LEU A 142 39.01 -18.74 4.47
#